data_AF-A0A1C6HCV9-F1
#
_entry.id   AF-A0A1C6HCV9-F1
#
_cell.length_a   1.000
_cell.length_b   1.000
_cell.length_c   1.000
_cell.angle_alpha   90.00
_cell.angle_beta   90.00
_cell.angle_gamma   90.00
#
_symmetry.space_group_name_H-M   'P 1'
#
loop_
_entity.id
_entity.type
_entity.pdbx_description
1 polymer ?
#
loop_
_entity_poly.entity_id
_entity_poly.type
_entity_poly.pdbx_seq_one_letter_code
_entity_poly.pdbx_strand_id
1 'polypeptide(L)'
;MPISEARRKANERYNAKAYDEIKVRVPKGHKAELQAHAEQRNESLNGFINRAIDTQLERDNRTATEIIEQDYLPLEQTIVNQFRDEGMSDEEILQFLREFS
;
A
#
# COMPACT_ATOMS: atom_id res chain seq x y z
N MET A 1 37.17 -19.31 1.64
CA MET A 1 38.09 -18.26 1.14
C MET A 1 37.60 -16.92 1.66
N PRO A 2 38.43 -16.08 2.32
CA PRO A 2 38.01 -14.74 2.71
C PRO A 2 37.78 -13.89 1.45
N ILE A 3 36.65 -13.19 1.38
CA ILE A 3 36.37 -12.22 0.32
C ILE A 3 37.39 -11.09 0.47
N SER A 4 38.13 -10.78 -0.60
CA SER A 4 39.09 -9.68 -0.56
C SER A 4 38.39 -8.34 -0.33
N GLU A 5 39.06 -7.44 0.39
CA GLU A 5 38.62 -6.06 0.64
C GLU A 5 38.13 -5.34 -0.63
N ALA A 6 38.80 -5.59 -1.76
CA ALA A 6 38.43 -5.05 -3.06
C ALA A 6 37.07 -5.56 -3.57
N ARG A 7 36.77 -6.85 -3.37
CA ARG A 7 35.46 -7.43 -3.74
C ARG A 7 34.34 -6.91 -2.85
N ARG A 8 34.60 -6.75 -1.54
CA ARG A 8 33.64 -6.16 -0.60
C ARG A 8 33.23 -4.74 -1.04
N LYS A 9 34.22 -3.88 -1.32
CA LYS A 9 33.99 -2.49 -1.75
C LYS A 9 33.29 -2.39 -3.11
N ALA A 10 33.55 -3.33 -4.02
CA ALA A 10 32.84 -3.39 -5.30
C ALA A 10 31.37 -3.76 -5.13
N ASN A 11 31.06 -4.73 -4.25
CA ASN A 11 29.70 -5.13 -3.94
C ASN A 11 28.92 -4.01 -3.24
N GLU A 12 29.55 -3.30 -2.29
CA GLU A 12 28.93 -2.14 -1.62
C GLU A 12 28.58 -1.03 -2.63
N ARG A 13 29.49 -0.72 -3.57
CA ARG A 13 29.24 0.28 -4.63
C ARG A 13 28.11 -0.13 -5.57
N TYR A 14 28.01 -1.42 -5.90
CA TYR A 14 26.93 -1.93 -6.74
C TYR A 14 25.59 -1.86 -6.01
N ASN A 15 25.54 -2.31 -4.76
CA ASN A 15 24.33 -2.30 -3.95
C ASN A 15 23.78 -0.87 -3.76
N ALA A 16 24.66 0.07 -3.41
CA ALA A 16 24.28 1.48 -3.23
C ALA A 16 23.82 2.17 -4.52
N LYS A 17 24.18 1.63 -5.69
CA LYS A 17 23.74 2.17 -6.99
C LYS A 17 22.42 1.53 -7.45
N ALA A 18 22.20 0.27 -7.12
CA ALA A 18 21.08 -0.52 -7.62
C ALA A 18 19.87 -0.51 -6.68
N TYR A 19 20.07 -0.25 -5.39
CA TYR A 19 19.05 -0.37 -4.37
C TYR A 19 19.09 0.79 -3.38
N ASP A 20 17.91 1.33 -3.08
CA ASP A 20 17.70 2.19 -1.92
C ASP A 20 17.37 1.31 -0.70
N GLU A 21 18.15 1.45 0.38
CA GLU A 21 17.96 0.66 1.60
C GLU A 21 17.10 1.40 2.63
N ILE A 22 16.01 0.77 3.09
CA ILE A 22 15.14 1.30 4.14
C ILE A 22 15.35 0.49 5.43
N LYS A 23 15.76 1.18 6.51
CA LYS A 23 15.92 0.54 7.82
C LYS A 23 14.66 0.69 8.67
N VAL A 24 13.90 -0.41 8.78
CA VAL A 24 12.69 -0.47 9.61
C VAL A 24 13.00 -1.10 10.98
N ARG A 25 12.54 -0.46 12.06
CA ARG A 25 12.61 -1.01 13.42
C ARG A 25 11.23 -1.46 13.85
N VAL A 26 11.09 -2.74 14.18
CA VAL A 26 9.85 -3.32 14.72
C VAL A 26 10.08 -3.81 16.15
N PRO A 27 9.05 -3.84 17.01
CA PRO A 27 9.13 -4.43 18.34
C PRO A 27 9.65 -5.88 18.29
N LYS A 28 10.29 -6.30 19.38
CA LYS A 28 10.77 -7.68 19.51
C LYS A 28 9.59 -8.65 19.40
N GLY A 29 9.74 -9.71 18.61
CA GLY A 29 8.67 -10.69 18.34
C GLY A 29 7.89 -10.39 17.06
N HIS A 30 7.63 -9.12 16.77
CA HIS A 30 6.80 -8.73 15.63
C HIS A 30 7.41 -9.10 14.26
N LYS A 31 8.74 -9.11 14.14
CA LYS A 31 9.41 -9.62 12.93
C LYS A 31 9.00 -11.07 12.59
N ALA A 32 8.84 -11.93 13.60
CA ALA A 32 8.47 -13.32 13.38
C ALA A 32 7.02 -13.43 12.90
N GLU A 33 6.12 -12.59 13.42
CA GLU A 33 4.73 -12.51 12.97
C GLU A 33 4.65 -12.07 11.49
N LEU A 34 5.39 -11.02 11.12
CA LEU A 34 5.45 -10.54 9.72
C LEU A 34 6.02 -11.61 8.78
N GLN A 35 7.04 -12.34 9.24
CA GLN A 35 7.64 -13.42 8.46
C GLN A 35 6.67 -14.60 8.28
N ALA A 36 5.97 -15.01 9.34
CA ALA A 36 4.96 -16.07 9.25
C ALA A 36 3.82 -15.68 8.29
N HIS A 37 3.39 -14.41 8.29
CA HIS A 37 2.38 -13.91 7.35
C HIS A 37 2.86 -13.97 5.90
N ALA A 38 4.11 -13.56 5.64
CA ALA A 38 4.70 -13.64 4.31
C ALA A 38 4.80 -15.11 3.84
N GLU A 39 5.24 -16.01 4.71
CA GLU A 39 5.35 -17.45 4.40
C GLU A 39 3.99 -18.08 4.06
N GLN A 40 2.92 -17.72 4.78
CA GLN A 40 1.55 -18.18 4.47
C GLN A 40 1.09 -17.80 3.06
N ARG A 41 1.64 -16.71 2.50
CA ARG A 41 1.30 -16.21 1.16
C ARG A 41 2.35 -16.60 0.11
N ASN A 42 3.31 -17.47 0.47
CA ASN A 42 4.45 -17.86 -0.37
C ASN A 42 5.27 -16.65 -0.86
N GLU A 43 5.37 -15.59 -0.06
CA GLU A 43 6.16 -14.40 -0.37
C GLU A 43 7.33 -14.24 0.62
N SER A 44 8.38 -13.52 0.20
CA SER A 44 9.47 -13.17 1.12
C SER A 44 9.05 -12.02 2.04
N LEU A 45 9.69 -11.88 3.21
CA LEU A 45 9.44 -10.75 4.10
C LEU A 45 9.64 -9.39 3.41
N ASN A 46 10.68 -9.26 2.58
CA ASN A 46 10.91 -8.04 1.80
C ASN A 46 9.83 -7.82 0.74
N GLY A 47 9.41 -8.89 0.05
CA GLY A 47 8.31 -8.82 -0.92
C GLY A 47 7.00 -8.38 -0.27
N PHE A 48 6.69 -8.94 0.90
CA PHE A 48 5.55 -8.54 1.72
C PHE A 48 5.60 -7.06 2.11
N ILE A 49 6.76 -6.58 2.60
CA ILE A 49 6.94 -5.18 3.00
C ILE A 49 6.76 -4.24 1.79
N ASN A 50 7.36 -4.55 0.65
CA ASN A 50 7.20 -3.74 -0.57
C ASN A 50 5.74 -3.70 -1.01
N ARG A 51 5.07 -4.86 -1.06
CA ARG A 51 3.65 -4.94 -1.41
C ARG A 51 2.78 -4.13 -0.46
N ALA A 52 3.07 -4.17 0.85
CA ALA A 52 2.33 -3.40 1.85
C ALA A 52 2.52 -1.89 1.65
N ILE A 53 3.74 -1.43 1.31
CA ILE A 53 4.02 -0.03 0.98
C ILE A 53 3.25 0.38 -0.27
N ASP A 54 3.34 -0.40 -1.35
CA ASP A 54 2.65 -0.10 -2.61
C ASP A 54 1.13 -0.03 -2.41
N THR A 55 0.55 -0.99 -1.69
CA THR A 55 -0.89 -0.99 -1.37
C THR A 55 -1.28 0.24 -0.54
N GLN A 56 -0.44 0.68 0.39
CA GLN A 56 -0.73 1.88 1.18
C GLN A 56 -0.62 3.14 0.34
N LEU A 57 0.39 3.26 -0.52
CA LEU A 57 0.52 4.39 -1.46
C LEU A 57 -0.66 4.45 -2.42
N GLU A 58 -1.12 3.32 -2.95
CA GLU A 58 -2.32 3.26 -3.79
C GLU A 58 -3.56 3.73 -3.03
N ARG A 59 -3.73 3.32 -1.77
CA ARG A 59 -4.85 3.77 -0.92
C ARG A 59 -4.77 5.26 -0.58
N ASP A 60 -3.58 5.77 -0.29
CA ASP A 60 -3.36 7.17 0.06
C ASP A 60 -3.55 8.09 -1.17
N ASN A 61 -3.20 7.60 -2.37
CA ASN A 61 -3.36 8.33 -3.63
C ASN A 61 -4.76 8.20 -4.24
N ARG A 62 -5.59 7.24 -3.79
CA ARG A 62 -6.98 7.14 -4.21
C ARG A 62 -7.72 8.40 -3.82
N THR A 63 -8.06 9.20 -4.82
CA THR A 63 -8.91 10.37 -4.64
C THR A 63 -10.31 9.90 -4.28
N ALA A 64 -11.03 10.71 -3.50
CA ALA A 64 -12.35 10.41 -3.00
C ALA A 64 -13.33 9.91 -4.09
N THR A 65 -13.18 10.38 -5.33
CA THR A 65 -13.92 9.95 -6.54
C THR A 65 -13.65 8.48 -6.95
N GLU A 66 -12.43 7.96 -6.82
CA GLU A 66 -12.10 6.56 -7.17
C GLU A 66 -12.60 5.55 -6.13
N ILE A 67 -12.78 5.99 -4.88
CA ILE A 67 -13.40 5.20 -3.81
C ILE A 67 -14.88 4.97 -4.10
N ILE A 68 -15.57 5.95 -4.70
CA ILE A 68 -16.98 5.82 -5.12
C ILE A 68 -17.13 4.78 -6.23
N GLU A 69 -16.21 4.72 -7.19
CA GLU A 69 -16.39 3.86 -8.38
C GLU A 69 -16.08 2.37 -8.13
N GLN A 70 -15.25 2.03 -7.13
CA GLN A 70 -14.83 0.63 -6.92
C GLN A 70 -15.55 -0.11 -5.79
N ASP A 71 -15.99 0.57 -4.73
CA ASP A 71 -16.59 -0.08 -3.56
C ASP A 71 -18.13 -0.05 -3.57
N TYR A 72 -18.75 0.76 -4.43
CA TYR A 72 -20.19 0.93 -4.51
C TYR A 72 -20.78 0.09 -5.67
N LEU A 73 -21.23 -1.12 -5.32
CA LEU A 73 -22.01 -1.99 -6.21
C LEU A 73 -23.23 -1.23 -6.80
N PRO A 74 -23.74 -1.62 -7.99
CA PRO A 74 -24.57 -0.81 -8.91
C PRO A 74 -25.87 -0.18 -8.36
N LEU A 75 -26.32 -0.55 -7.17
CA LEU A 75 -27.48 0.07 -6.51
C LEU A 75 -27.17 1.46 -5.95
N GLU A 76 -25.94 1.68 -5.51
CA GLU A 76 -25.50 2.98 -4.97
C GLU A 76 -25.14 3.97 -6.08
N GLN A 77 -24.75 3.48 -7.27
CA GLN A 77 -24.56 4.34 -8.44
C GLN A 77 -25.85 5.09 -8.82
N THR A 78 -27.03 4.49 -8.59
CA THR A 78 -28.31 5.16 -8.85
C THR A 78 -28.54 6.31 -7.86
N ILE A 79 -28.17 6.11 -6.60
CA ILE A 79 -28.26 7.12 -5.53
C ILE A 79 -27.24 8.23 -5.77
N VAL A 80 -26.00 7.89 -6.09
CA VAL A 80 -24.94 8.84 -6.45
C VAL A 80 -25.30 9.65 -7.69
N ASN A 81 -25.86 9.01 -8.73
CA ASN A 81 -26.32 9.71 -9.93
C ASN A 81 -27.50 10.64 -9.61
N GLN A 82 -28.43 10.23 -8.76
CA GLN A 82 -29.52 11.08 -8.30
C GLN A 82 -28.98 12.31 -7.56
N PHE A 83 -28.04 12.15 -6.63
CA PHE A 83 -27.46 13.28 -5.90
C PHE A 83 -26.64 14.21 -6.80
N ARG A 84 -25.97 13.66 -7.82
CA ARG A 84 -25.26 14.46 -8.84
C ARG A 84 -26.24 15.24 -9.72
N ASP A 85 -27.38 14.65 -10.10
CA ASP A 85 -28.45 15.33 -10.82
C ASP A 85 -29.14 16.42 -9.97
N GLU A 86 -29.16 16.24 -8.64
CA GLU A 86 -29.61 17.24 -7.67
C GLU A 86 -28.56 18.35 -7.41
N GLY A 87 -27.37 18.24 -8.01
CA GLY A 87 -26.32 19.27 -7.98
C GLY A 87 -25.41 19.22 -6.76
N MET A 88 -25.43 18.13 -5.97
CA MET A 88 -24.49 17.94 -4.86
C MET A 88 -23.07 17.71 -5.37
N SER A 89 -22.09 18.25 -4.65
CA SER A 89 -20.68 18.00 -4.93
C SER A 89 -20.27 16.59 -4.50
N ASP A 90 -19.26 16.03 -5.18
CA ASP A 90 -18.74 14.69 -4.86
C ASP A 90 -18.29 14.59 -3.38
N GLU A 91 -17.82 15.69 -2.77
CA GLU A 91 -17.46 15.74 -1.34
C GLU A 91 -18.65 15.61 -0.40
N GLU A 92 -19.79 16.24 -0.72
CA GLU A 92 -21.02 16.16 0.07
C GLU A 92 -21.67 14.78 -0.03
N ILE A 93 -21.67 14.18 -1.23
CA ILE A 93 -22.14 12.82 -1.46
C ILE A 93 -21.33 11.83 -0.61
N LEU A 94 -20.01 12.00 -0.56
CA LEU A 94 -19.13 11.17 0.27
C LEU A 94 -19.33 11.37 1.77
N GLN A 95 -19.58 12.59 2.21
CA GLN A 95 -19.90 12.85 3.62
C GLN A 95 -21.20 12.15 4.01
N PHE A 96 -22.22 12.23 3.16
CA PHE A 96 -23.49 11.55 3.34
C PHE A 96 -23.30 10.03 3.41
N LEU A 97 -22.66 9.41 2.42
CA LEU A 97 -22.47 7.96 2.39
C LEU A 97 -21.64 7.44 3.59
N ARG A 98 -20.68 8.23 4.09
CA ARG A 98 -19.93 7.91 5.31
C ARG A 98 -20.76 7.97 6.59
N GLU A 99 -21.84 8.76 6.64
CA GLU A 99 -22.73 8.85 7.79
C GLU A 99 -23.77 7.73 7.83
N PHE A 100 -24.05 7.09 6.69
CA PHE A 100 -25.10 6.07 6.55
C PHE A 100 -24.57 4.62 6.39
N SER A 101 -23.25 4.40 6.44
CA SER A 101 -22.61 3.06 6.54
C SER A 101 -22.27 2.69 7.97
#